data_AF-A0A1Y1IIX4-F1
#
_entry.id   AF-A0A1Y1IIX4-F1
#
_cell.length_a   1.000
_cell.length_b   1.000
_cell.length_c   1.000
_cell.angle_alpha   90.00
_cell.angle_beta   90.00
_cell.angle_gamma   90.00
#
_symmetry.space_group_name_H-M   'P 1'
#
loop_
_entity.id
_entity.type
_entity.pdbx_description
1 polymer ?
#
loop_
_entity_poly.entity_id
_entity_poly.type
_entity_poly.pdbx_seq_one_letter_code
_entity_poly.pdbx_strand_id
1 'polypeptide(L)'
;MIHWDYEIASGHSALMIAKRLVNNDRPEDKALAADLARQEGLLATVARFVDHAPRFALLPDFFLSLLSLEAFPPGRLPSPVVSTLARLASGNQAPDVRSQAADLLRRFIASGLVSPGDLVPESVVHGFVHFEAGVQLPCDQCGALKMPGELKRCSRCKSARYCSADCQRADWKEHKKTCVA
;
A
#
# COMPACT_ATOMS: atom_id res chain seq x y z
N MET A 1 -41.10 -4.25 -6.54
CA MET A 1 -41.18 -5.19 -7.68
C MET A 1 -39.82 -5.18 -8.33
N ILE A 2 -39.09 -6.28 -8.14
CA ILE A 2 -37.68 -6.59 -8.48
C ILE A 2 -36.64 -5.58 -7.97
N HIS A 3 -36.29 -5.74 -6.69
CA HIS A 3 -35.11 -5.14 -6.04
C HIS A 3 -33.89 -5.93 -6.51
N TRP A 4 -33.11 -5.38 -7.44
CA TRP A 4 -31.75 -5.88 -7.67
C TRP A 4 -30.81 -5.13 -6.73
N ASP A 5 -30.82 -5.53 -5.46
CA ASP A 5 -29.71 -5.26 -4.52
C ASP A 5 -28.49 -6.06 -4.97
N TYR A 6 -27.83 -5.60 -6.03
CA TYR A 6 -26.47 -6.02 -6.29
C TYR A 6 -25.57 -4.94 -5.68
N GLU A 7 -25.04 -5.20 -4.47
CA GLU A 7 -23.83 -4.54 -4.00
C GLU A 7 -22.69 -4.92 -4.97
N ILE A 8 -22.49 -4.12 -6.02
CA ILE A 8 -21.36 -4.24 -6.97
C ILE A 8 -20.00 -4.10 -6.26
N ALA A 9 -19.99 -3.74 -4.97
CA ALA A 9 -18.84 -3.75 -4.06
C ALA A 9 -18.17 -5.14 -3.86
N SER A 10 -18.72 -6.23 -4.40
CA SER A 10 -18.24 -7.60 -4.16
C SER A 10 -18.18 -8.53 -5.39
N GLY A 11 -18.47 -8.01 -6.60
CA GLY A 11 -18.54 -8.84 -7.80
C GLY A 11 -17.17 -9.18 -8.39
N HIS A 12 -16.88 -10.47 -8.59
CA HIS A 12 -15.70 -10.95 -9.34
C HIS A 12 -15.51 -10.21 -10.68
N SER A 13 -16.62 -9.88 -11.37
CA SER A 13 -16.60 -9.14 -12.63
C SER A 13 -16.03 -7.72 -12.52
N ALA A 14 -16.35 -6.96 -11.47
CA ALA A 14 -15.79 -5.63 -11.25
C ALA A 14 -14.27 -5.70 -11.04
N LEU A 15 -13.82 -6.73 -10.31
CA LEU A 15 -12.41 -7.02 -10.09
C LEU A 15 -11.68 -7.34 -11.40
N MET A 16 -12.29 -8.15 -12.27
CA MET A 16 -11.72 -8.55 -13.56
C MET A 16 -11.69 -7.38 -14.56
N ILE A 17 -12.71 -6.53 -14.56
CA ILE A 17 -12.74 -5.29 -15.36
C ILE A 17 -11.64 -4.35 -14.90
N ALA A 18 -11.55 -4.07 -13.59
CA ALA A 18 -10.52 -3.21 -13.04
C ALA A 18 -9.10 -3.74 -13.33
N LYS A 19 -8.88 -5.05 -13.20
CA LYS A 19 -7.61 -5.69 -13.57
C LYS A 19 -7.26 -5.48 -15.04
N ARG A 20 -8.24 -5.61 -15.94
CA ARG A 20 -8.03 -5.38 -17.37
C ARG A 20 -7.68 -3.92 -17.66
N LEU A 21 -8.38 -2.98 -17.02
CA LEU A 21 -8.17 -1.54 -17.22
C LEU A 21 -6.79 -1.10 -16.71
N VAL A 22 -6.38 -1.56 -15.53
CA VAL A 22 -5.07 -1.24 -14.93
C VAL A 22 -3.91 -1.80 -15.77
N ASN A 23 -4.09 -2.97 -16.38
CA ASN A 23 -3.09 -3.57 -17.26
C ASN A 23 -3.02 -2.93 -18.65
N ASN A 24 -3.91 -1.98 -18.97
CA ASN A 24 -3.86 -1.25 -20.22
C ASN A 24 -3.08 0.06 -20.06
N ASP A 25 -2.30 0.43 -21.07
CA ASP A 25 -1.48 1.65 -21.05
C ASP A 25 -2.26 2.92 -21.39
N ARG A 26 -3.51 2.77 -21.85
CA ARG A 26 -4.39 3.89 -22.20
C ARG A 26 -4.71 4.75 -20.96
N PRO A 27 -4.43 6.07 -20.99
CA PRO A 27 -4.67 6.95 -19.83
C PRO A 27 -6.16 7.02 -19.43
N GLU A 28 -7.07 6.93 -20.40
CA GLU A 28 -8.52 6.86 -20.16
C GLU A 28 -8.94 5.62 -19.38
N ASP A 29 -8.28 4.48 -19.62
CA ASP A 29 -8.58 3.23 -18.92
C ASP A 29 -8.05 3.28 -17.47
N LYS A 30 -6.88 3.92 -17.26
CA LYS A 30 -6.33 4.17 -15.93
C LYS A 30 -7.20 5.14 -15.12
N ALA A 31 -7.73 6.18 -15.76
CA ALA A 31 -8.67 7.12 -15.14
C ALA A 31 -9.99 6.42 -14.75
N LEU A 32 -10.55 5.60 -15.65
CA LEU A 32 -11.74 4.81 -15.36
C LEU A 32 -11.51 3.81 -14.22
N ALA A 33 -10.35 3.16 -14.17
CA ALA A 33 -9.97 2.29 -13.05
C ALA A 33 -9.93 3.04 -11.71
N ALA A 34 -9.42 4.27 -11.70
CA ALA A 34 -9.41 5.13 -10.52
C ALA A 34 -10.82 5.54 -10.07
N ASP A 35 -11.71 5.86 -11.01
CA ASP A 35 -13.12 6.18 -10.71
C ASP A 35 -13.87 4.97 -10.14
N LEU A 36 -13.64 3.78 -10.70
CA LEU A 36 -14.18 2.52 -10.17
C LEU A 36 -13.66 2.22 -8.76
N ALA A 37 -12.37 2.47 -8.51
CA ALA A 37 -11.77 2.33 -7.19
C ALA A 37 -12.43 3.27 -6.15
N ARG A 38 -12.91 4.44 -6.58
CA ARG A 38 -13.56 5.46 -5.74
C ARG A 38 -15.01 5.16 -5.42
N GLN A 39 -15.80 4.69 -6.38
CA GLN A 39 -17.27 4.60 -6.24
C GLN A 39 -17.76 3.32 -5.55
N GLU A 40 -17.02 2.22 -5.67
CA GLU A 40 -17.56 0.87 -5.38
C GLU A 40 -16.93 0.18 -4.17
N GLY A 41 -16.09 0.87 -3.38
CA GLY A 41 -15.35 0.21 -2.28
C GLY A 41 -14.40 -0.91 -2.75
N LEU A 42 -14.11 -0.95 -4.06
CA LEU A 42 -13.29 -1.96 -4.74
C LEU A 42 -11.93 -2.13 -4.07
N LEU A 43 -11.26 -1.04 -3.68
CA LEU A 43 -9.97 -1.09 -2.99
C LEU A 43 -10.03 -1.88 -1.69
N ALA A 44 -11.07 -1.67 -0.87
CA ALA A 44 -11.24 -2.39 0.40
C ALA A 44 -11.59 -3.87 0.16
N THR A 45 -12.34 -4.17 -0.90
CA THR A 45 -12.63 -5.55 -1.31
C THR A 45 -11.39 -6.29 -1.81
N VAL A 46 -10.57 -5.64 -2.65
CA VAL A 46 -9.28 -6.21 -3.12
C VAL A 46 -8.34 -6.43 -1.92
N ALA A 47 -8.24 -5.47 -1.00
CA ALA A 47 -7.45 -5.59 0.23
C ALA A 47 -7.84 -6.82 1.06
N ARG A 48 -9.15 -6.98 1.33
CA ARG A 48 -9.68 -8.17 2.04
C ARG A 48 -9.36 -9.47 1.31
N PHE A 49 -9.41 -9.48 -0.02
CA PHE A 49 -9.14 -10.68 -0.81
C PHE A 49 -7.66 -11.08 -0.78
N VAL A 50 -6.74 -10.10 -0.86
CA VAL A 50 -5.29 -10.31 -0.67
C VAL A 50 -5.02 -10.97 0.68
N ASP A 51 -5.72 -10.55 1.73
CA ASP A 51 -5.52 -11.06 3.09
C ASP A 51 -6.10 -12.46 3.32
N HIS A 52 -7.25 -12.78 2.74
CA HIS A 52 -7.97 -14.05 2.98
C HIS A 52 -7.56 -15.17 2.03
N ALA A 53 -7.00 -14.85 0.86
CA ALA A 53 -6.71 -15.85 -0.17
C ALA A 53 -5.27 -15.74 -0.71
N PRO A 54 -4.24 -15.89 0.15
CA PRO A 54 -2.82 -15.72 -0.24
C PRO A 54 -2.32 -16.77 -1.26
N ARG A 55 -3.11 -17.83 -1.53
CA ARG A 55 -2.79 -18.88 -2.50
C ARG A 55 -3.03 -18.45 -3.97
N PHE A 56 -3.75 -17.36 -4.21
CA PHE A 56 -3.87 -16.81 -5.57
C PHE A 56 -2.77 -15.77 -5.78
N ALA A 57 -1.68 -16.21 -6.41
CA ALA A 57 -0.44 -15.45 -6.62
C ALA A 57 -0.58 -14.11 -7.39
N LEU A 58 -1.75 -13.79 -7.95
CA LEU A 58 -1.95 -12.64 -8.84
C LEU A 58 -2.66 -11.44 -8.20
N LEU A 59 -2.76 -11.41 -6.86
CA LEU A 59 -3.51 -10.37 -6.14
C LEU A 59 -2.65 -9.24 -5.55
N PRO A 60 -1.45 -9.48 -4.99
CA PRO A 60 -0.62 -8.41 -4.48
C PRO A 60 -0.23 -7.41 -5.57
N ASP A 61 0.23 -7.88 -6.73
CA ASP A 61 0.66 -7.00 -7.83
C ASP A 61 -0.50 -6.17 -8.38
N PHE A 62 -1.69 -6.78 -8.51
CA PHE A 62 -2.89 -6.07 -8.95
C PHE A 62 -3.31 -5.00 -7.92
N PHE A 63 -3.28 -5.33 -6.64
CA PHE A 63 -3.57 -4.38 -5.56
C PHE A 63 -2.59 -3.21 -5.55
N LEU A 64 -1.29 -3.48 -5.67
CA LEU A 64 -0.25 -2.46 -5.73
C LEU A 64 -0.36 -1.60 -7.01
N SER A 65 -0.76 -2.19 -8.13
CA SER A 65 -0.97 -1.47 -9.40
C SER A 65 -2.16 -0.51 -9.31
N LEU A 66 -3.27 -0.92 -8.69
CA LEU A 66 -4.39 -0.02 -8.39
C LEU A 66 -3.98 1.17 -7.51
N LEU A 67 -3.15 0.92 -6.50
CA LEU A 67 -2.63 1.97 -5.61
C LEU A 67 -1.57 2.86 -6.28
N SER A 68 -1.01 2.43 -7.41
CA SER A 68 0.02 3.16 -8.15
C SER A 68 -0.54 4.07 -9.25
N LEU A 69 -1.86 4.10 -9.46
CA LEU A 69 -2.52 4.94 -10.46
C LEU A 69 -2.16 6.43 -10.27
N GLU A 70 -1.92 7.14 -11.37
CA GLU A 70 -1.56 8.57 -11.34
C GLU A 70 -2.69 9.43 -10.78
N ALA A 71 -3.93 9.13 -11.21
CA ALA A 71 -5.15 9.74 -10.71
C ALA A 71 -5.65 9.02 -9.45
N PHE A 72 -4.83 8.89 -8.41
CA PHE A 72 -5.25 8.24 -7.17
C PHE A 72 -6.29 9.10 -6.42
N PRO A 73 -7.40 8.51 -5.93
CA PRO A 73 -8.47 9.29 -5.30
C PRO A 73 -7.96 10.07 -4.08
N PRO A 74 -8.32 11.36 -3.95
CA PRO A 74 -8.01 12.15 -2.76
C PRO A 74 -8.89 11.71 -1.58
N GLY A 75 -8.35 11.78 -0.35
CA GLY A 75 -9.06 11.42 0.88
C GLY A 75 -8.40 10.23 1.60
N ARG A 76 -8.71 10.04 2.88
CA ARG A 76 -8.08 8.98 3.67
C ARG A 76 -8.35 7.60 3.08
N LEU A 77 -7.31 6.75 3.06
CA LEU A 77 -7.47 5.36 2.66
C LEU A 77 -8.33 4.59 3.67
N PRO A 78 -9.17 3.64 3.20
CA PRO A 78 -9.89 2.74 4.09
C PRO A 78 -8.93 1.89 4.94
N SER A 79 -9.24 1.65 6.21
CA SER A 79 -8.40 0.86 7.12
C SER A 79 -7.96 -0.50 6.55
N PRO A 80 -8.84 -1.30 5.89
CA PRO A 80 -8.41 -2.57 5.30
C PRO A 80 -7.28 -2.41 4.28
N VAL A 81 -7.35 -1.36 3.44
CA VAL A 81 -6.32 -1.05 2.43
C VAL A 81 -4.99 -0.75 3.10
N VAL A 82 -5.02 0.06 4.17
CA VAL A 82 -3.86 0.45 4.95
C VAL A 82 -3.22 -0.77 5.64
N SER A 83 -4.03 -1.61 6.28
CA SER A 83 -3.55 -2.82 6.97
C SER A 83 -2.97 -3.85 6.01
N THR A 84 -3.60 -4.11 4.86
CA THR A 84 -3.06 -5.00 3.83
C THR A 84 -1.73 -4.46 3.30
N LEU A 85 -1.66 -3.16 2.99
CA LEU A 85 -0.44 -2.54 2.47
C LEU A 85 0.72 -2.60 3.49
N ALA A 86 0.44 -2.34 4.77
CA ALA A 86 1.41 -2.48 5.85
C ALA A 86 1.91 -3.93 5.98
N ARG A 87 1.01 -4.91 5.91
CA ARG A 87 1.34 -6.35 5.96
C ARG A 87 2.25 -6.76 4.79
N LEU A 88 1.97 -6.27 3.58
CA LEU A 88 2.80 -6.53 2.41
C LEU A 88 4.19 -5.89 2.55
N ALA A 89 4.27 -4.70 3.14
CA ALA A 89 5.53 -3.99 3.37
C ALA A 89 6.39 -4.63 4.48
N SER A 90 5.80 -5.25 5.50
CA SER A 90 6.53 -5.85 6.63
C SER A 90 6.64 -7.38 6.59
N GLY A 91 5.92 -8.04 5.66
CA GLY A 91 5.81 -9.49 5.59
C GLY A 91 6.89 -10.19 4.76
N ASN A 92 6.82 -11.53 4.72
CA ASN A 92 7.75 -12.39 3.97
C ASN A 92 7.30 -12.63 2.51
N GLN A 93 6.94 -11.54 1.82
CA GLN A 93 6.57 -11.56 0.39
C GLN A 93 7.82 -11.46 -0.50
N ALA A 94 7.63 -11.58 -1.82
CA ALA A 94 8.69 -11.33 -2.80
C ALA A 94 9.31 -9.92 -2.60
N PRO A 95 10.64 -9.76 -2.78
CA PRO A 95 11.33 -8.52 -2.43
C PRO A 95 10.79 -7.25 -3.12
N ASP A 96 10.34 -7.39 -4.37
CA ASP A 96 9.72 -6.37 -5.21
C ASP A 96 8.33 -5.96 -4.69
N VAL A 97 7.49 -6.92 -4.33
CA VAL A 97 6.18 -6.66 -3.70
C VAL A 97 6.36 -5.91 -2.39
N ARG A 98 7.34 -6.32 -1.57
CA ARG A 98 7.64 -5.69 -0.29
C ARG A 98 8.14 -4.26 -0.44
N SER A 99 9.06 -4.01 -1.37
CA SER A 99 9.60 -2.66 -1.60
C SER A 99 8.54 -1.74 -2.19
N GLN A 100 7.76 -2.20 -3.16
CA GLN A 100 6.68 -1.42 -3.76
C GLN A 100 5.58 -1.08 -2.74
N ALA A 101 5.19 -2.03 -1.88
CA ALA A 101 4.24 -1.77 -0.80
C ALA A 101 4.76 -0.74 0.21
N ALA A 102 6.04 -0.83 0.57
CA ALA A 102 6.69 0.14 1.46
C ALA A 102 6.73 1.53 0.83
N ASP A 103 7.05 1.65 -0.46
CA ASP A 103 7.09 2.91 -1.19
C ASP A 103 5.72 3.57 -1.32
N LEU A 104 4.67 2.78 -1.60
CA LEU A 104 3.29 3.28 -1.59
C LEU A 104 2.87 3.77 -0.21
N LEU A 105 3.15 3.02 0.86
CA LEU A 105 2.83 3.45 2.23
C LEU A 105 3.55 4.77 2.56
N ARG A 106 4.83 4.87 2.18
CA ARG A 106 5.64 6.10 2.36
C ARG A 106 5.05 7.28 1.60
N ARG A 107 4.61 7.08 0.35
CA ARG A 107 3.97 8.11 -0.49
C ARG A 107 2.65 8.59 0.14
N PHE A 108 1.81 7.66 0.58
CA PHE A 108 0.50 7.97 1.14
C PHE A 108 0.56 8.65 2.51
N ILE A 109 1.56 8.31 3.34
CA ILE A 109 1.85 9.07 4.57
C ILE A 109 2.27 10.50 4.21
N ALA A 110 3.16 10.67 3.24
CA ALA A 110 3.65 11.99 2.84
C ALA A 110 2.54 12.88 2.24
N SER A 111 1.56 12.29 1.56
CA SER A 111 0.41 13.00 0.98
C SER A 111 -0.80 13.12 1.93
N GLY A 112 -0.69 12.65 3.18
CA GLY A 112 -1.77 12.70 4.17
C GLY A 112 -2.96 11.78 3.89
N LEU A 113 -2.81 10.83 2.96
CA LEU A 113 -3.82 9.80 2.65
C LEU A 113 -3.85 8.70 3.72
N VAL A 114 -2.75 8.52 4.44
CA VAL A 114 -2.62 7.61 5.58
C VAL A 114 -2.11 8.39 6.77
N SER A 115 -2.87 8.38 7.86
CA SER A 115 -2.40 8.94 9.13
C SER A 115 -1.56 7.88 9.85
N PRO A 116 -0.51 8.26 10.58
CA PRO A 116 0.21 7.33 11.46
C PRO A 116 -0.71 6.59 12.47
N GLY A 117 -1.89 7.17 12.79
CA GLY A 117 -2.92 6.54 13.62
C GLY A 117 -3.85 5.54 12.91
N ASP A 118 -3.91 5.54 11.58
CA ASP A 118 -4.70 4.56 10.80
C ASP A 118 -3.96 3.20 10.69
N LEU A 119 -2.74 3.16 11.22
CA LEU A 119 -1.79 2.06 11.18
C LEU A 119 -1.80 1.22 12.47
N VAL A 120 -2.71 1.52 13.38
CA VAL A 120 -2.86 0.83 14.68
C VAL A 120 -3.93 -0.26 14.53
N PRO A 121 -3.69 -1.51 14.93
CA PRO A 121 -4.76 -2.51 14.98
C PRO A 121 -5.77 -2.10 16.06
N GLU A 122 -7.06 -2.03 15.69
CA GLU A 122 -8.15 -1.76 16.63
C GLU A 122 -8.12 -2.77 17.79
N SER A 123 -7.92 -2.30 19.01
CA SER A 123 -8.44 -2.97 20.20
C SER A 123 -8.86 -1.96 21.28
N VAL A 124 -10.18 -1.76 21.32
CA VAL A 124 -11.09 -1.39 22.41
C VAL A 124 -10.79 -0.16 23.29
N VAL A 125 -11.73 0.78 23.21
CA VAL A 125 -11.97 1.86 24.15
C VAL A 125 -12.85 1.34 25.30
N HIS A 126 -12.26 1.15 26.49
CA HIS A 126 -12.88 1.38 27.82
C HIS A 126 -11.84 1.10 28.92
N GLY A 127 -10.92 2.06 29.11
CA GLY A 127 -10.10 2.14 30.32
C GLY A 127 -8.63 1.75 30.14
N PHE A 128 -7.85 2.71 29.61
CA PHE A 128 -6.40 2.84 29.72
C PHE A 128 -5.51 1.70 29.22
N VAL A 129 -5.10 1.82 27.95
CA VAL A 129 -3.74 1.50 27.49
C VAL A 129 -3.37 2.50 26.38
N HIS A 130 -2.42 3.40 26.65
CA HIS A 130 -1.65 4.05 25.59
C HIS A 130 -0.61 3.02 25.12
N PHE A 131 -0.77 2.52 23.90
CA PHE A 131 0.26 1.72 23.24
C PHE A 131 0.47 2.28 21.84
N GLU A 132 1.51 3.09 21.68
CA GLU A 132 1.97 3.61 20.39
C GLU A 132 2.52 2.45 19.54
N ALA A 133 1.63 1.72 18.87
CA ALA A 133 2.03 0.76 17.84
C ALA A 133 1.77 1.38 16.46
N GLY A 134 2.64 2.32 16.06
CA GLY A 134 2.67 2.84 14.69
C GLY A 134 3.18 1.77 13.71
N VAL A 135 2.73 1.81 12.44
CA VAL A 135 3.26 0.88 11.42
C VAL A 135 4.74 1.11 11.23
N GLN A 136 5.46 0.02 11.44
CA GLN A 136 6.88 -0.03 11.25
C GLN A 136 7.16 -0.31 9.77
N LEU A 137 7.99 0.53 9.18
CA LEU A 137 8.49 0.36 7.83
C LEU A 137 9.85 -0.36 7.88
N PRO A 138 10.13 -1.26 6.93
CA PRO A 138 11.43 -1.89 6.85
C PRO A 138 12.51 -0.88 6.44
N CYS A 139 13.71 -1.07 6.97
CA CYS A 139 14.94 -0.55 6.41
C CYS A 139 15.22 -1.24 5.06
N ASP A 140 15.53 -0.47 4.02
CA ASP A 140 15.75 -1.02 2.68
C ASP A 140 17.00 -1.91 2.59
N GLN A 141 17.95 -1.77 3.52
CA GLN A 141 19.15 -2.60 3.58
C GLN A 141 19.01 -3.84 4.47
N CYS A 142 18.57 -3.67 5.72
CA CYS A 142 18.61 -4.73 6.72
C CYS A 142 17.24 -5.32 7.05
N GLY A 143 16.16 -4.78 6.48
CA GLY A 143 14.78 -5.22 6.73
C GLY A 143 14.25 -4.91 8.13
N ALA A 144 15.07 -4.33 9.03
CA ALA A 144 14.63 -4.00 10.38
C ALA A 144 13.43 -3.05 10.34
N LEU A 145 12.36 -3.48 11.00
CA LEU A 145 11.14 -2.70 11.12
C LEU A 145 11.38 -1.54 12.08
N LYS A 146 11.10 -0.32 11.60
CA LYS A 146 11.32 0.94 12.31
C LYS A 146 10.14 1.87 12.12
N MET A 147 9.85 2.70 13.12
CA MET A 147 8.84 3.73 12.94
C MET A 147 9.25 4.68 11.80
N PRO A 148 8.30 5.25 11.04
CA PRO A 148 8.62 6.09 9.88
C PRO A 148 9.54 7.28 10.23
N GLY A 149 9.46 7.80 11.46
CA GLY A 149 10.33 8.87 11.97
C GLY A 149 11.74 8.42 12.37
N GLU A 150 11.97 7.13 12.58
CA GLU A 150 13.29 6.57 12.91
C GLU A 150 14.12 6.24 11.65
N LEU A 151 13.47 6.20 10.49
CA LEU A 151 14.12 5.94 9.21
C LEU A 151 14.64 7.23 8.56
N LYS A 152 15.93 7.22 8.24
CA LYS A 152 16.61 8.28 7.50
C LYS A 152 16.39 8.09 6.01
N ARG A 153 16.01 9.16 5.31
CA ARG A 153 15.83 9.14 3.85
C ARG A 153 17.13 9.40 3.12
N CYS A 154 17.31 8.78 1.96
CA CYS A 154 18.37 9.15 1.04
C CYS A 154 18.25 10.65 0.68
N SER A 155 19.33 11.41 0.84
CA SER A 155 19.32 12.87 0.61
C SER A 155 19.08 13.25 -0.86
N ARG A 156 19.43 12.36 -1.79
CA ARG A 156 19.26 12.56 -3.23
C ARG A 156 17.83 12.26 -3.68
N CYS A 157 17.43 10.99 -3.66
CA CYS A 157 16.13 10.57 -4.19
C CYS A 157 14.97 10.71 -3.21
N LYS A 158 15.25 10.83 -1.90
CA LYS A 158 14.25 10.85 -0.82
C LYS A 158 13.32 9.62 -0.73
N SER A 159 13.46 8.65 -1.64
CA SER A 159 12.67 7.42 -1.72
C SER A 159 13.19 6.35 -0.76
N ALA A 160 14.49 6.01 -0.87
CA ALA A 160 15.08 4.96 -0.04
C ALA A 160 15.24 5.38 1.43
N ARG A 161 15.06 4.44 2.35
CA ARG A 161 14.97 4.64 3.80
C ARG A 161 15.83 3.65 4.58
N TYR A 162 16.60 4.17 5.52
CA TYR A 162 17.60 3.42 6.27
C TYR A 162 17.51 3.71 7.76
N CYS A 163 17.67 2.69 8.59
CA CYS A 163 17.74 2.87 10.04
C CYS A 163 19.05 3.55 10.50
N SER A 164 20.11 3.49 9.68
CA SER A 164 21.40 4.11 9.97
C SER A 164 22.15 4.54 8.70
N ALA A 165 23.16 5.39 8.86
CA ALA A 165 24.06 5.76 7.77
C ALA A 165 24.86 4.55 7.27
N ASP A 166 25.13 3.57 8.14
CA ASP A 166 25.83 2.34 7.76
C ASP A 166 24.96 1.48 6.83
N CYS A 167 23.65 1.37 7.12
CA CYS A 167 22.71 0.69 6.24
C CYS A 167 22.63 1.36 4.87
N GLN A 168 22.61 2.70 4.81
CA GLN A 168 22.65 3.42 3.53
C GLN A 168 23.95 3.15 2.75
N ARG A 169 25.11 3.18 3.41
CA ARG A 169 26.40 2.93 2.75
C ARG A 169 26.52 1.49 2.27
N ALA A 170 25.98 0.53 3.01
CA ALA A 170 25.97 -0.87 2.63
C ALA A 170 25.08 -1.14 1.40
N ASP A 171 23.91 -0.48 1.33
CA ASP A 171 22.99 -0.57 0.18
C ASP A 171 23.51 0.17 -1.07
N TRP A 172 24.41 1.15 -0.89
CA TRP A 172 24.80 2.09 -1.95
C TRP A 172 25.24 1.42 -3.26
N LYS A 173 25.90 0.26 -3.21
CA LYS A 173 26.32 -0.46 -4.43
C LYS A 173 25.15 -0.84 -5.33
N GLU A 174 24.01 -1.20 -4.73
CA GLU A 174 22.78 -1.54 -5.44
C GLU A 174 21.92 -0.30 -5.66
N HIS A 175 21.65 0.46 -4.60
CA HIS A 175 20.80 1.65 -4.65
C HIS A 175 21.24 2.67 -5.70
N LYS A 176 22.55 2.87 -5.91
CA LYS A 176 23.06 3.86 -6.88
C LYS A 176 22.57 3.61 -8.31
N LYS A 177 22.20 2.38 -8.65
CA LYS A 177 21.70 2.03 -9.99
C LYS A 177 20.31 2.58 -10.26
N THR A 178 19.52 2.78 -9.20
CA THR A 178 18.13 3.24 -9.25
C THR A 178 17.91 4.59 -8.56
N CYS A 179 18.97 5.21 -8.03
CA CYS A 179 18.88 6.48 -7.31
C CYS A 179 18.69 7.67 -8.26
N VAL A 180 17.44 8.08 -8.47
CA VAL A 180 17.04 9.24 -9.27
C VAL A 180 16.51 10.35 -8.36
N ALA A 181 16.92 11.60 -8.61
CA ALA A 181 16.55 12.77 -7.79
C ALA A 181 15.12 13.26 -8.09
#